data_AF-A0A8S4GCN7-F1
#
_entry.id   AF-A0A8S4GCN7-F1
#
_cell.length_a   1.000
_cell.length_b   1.000
_cell.length_c   1.000
_cell.angle_alpha   90.00
_cell.angle_beta   90.00
_cell.angle_gamma   90.00
#
_symmetry.space_group_name_H-M   'P 1'
#
loop_
_entity.id
_entity.type
_entity.pdbx_description
1 polymer ?
#
loop_
_entity_poly.entity_id
_entity_poly.type
_entity_poly.pdbx_seq_one_letter_code
_entity_poly.pdbx_strand_id
1 'polypeptide(L)'
;MFLNSLPQNLTNDLYVMPQPVREELSWWVLNCHLPTPLHYPPPTHFLTTDASDLAWGAQLNNHALSGVWSKAEQTLHCNQKEMLAILHALQSHAHLMRHSCILMQCDNKTAVSYLRKEGGTRSVPLLEITYQILHLLDWYRIDFSIHHIPGKFNNHADHLSRHRRPPEWHLLPPCTEIVFKKFGLPMIDLFASEAAHVVFNYVTLDLRDRQAVFHDAFSVPWNYPLAWIFPPPFLIPKVLAHLNQSLGTFLIVVPRWHRVFWRADLKARSLAAPFTLRNLQSYLIDTSTGLPPPNVAEMTLEVWKCGGGLNK
;
A
#
# COMPACT_ATOMS: atom_id res chain seq x y z
N MET A 1 27.41 18.85 10.97
CA MET A 1 28.52 19.56 10.32
C MET A 1 28.09 19.79 8.88
N PHE A 2 27.86 21.05 8.47
CA PHE A 2 27.34 21.36 7.14
C PHE A 2 28.44 21.11 6.09
N LEU A 3 28.17 20.24 5.11
CA LEU A 3 29.11 19.85 4.04
C LEU A 3 29.38 20.95 2.99
N ASN A 4 28.84 22.16 3.14
CA ASN A 4 28.82 23.17 2.07
C ASN A 4 29.59 24.46 2.40
N SER A 5 30.54 24.44 3.33
CA SER A 5 31.49 25.54 3.51
C SER A 5 32.86 25.11 3.00
N LEU A 6 33.15 25.36 1.72
CA LEU A 6 34.52 25.27 1.22
C LEU A 6 35.34 26.41 1.86
N PRO A 7 36.46 26.12 2.54
CA PRO A 7 37.28 27.17 3.13
C PRO A 7 37.82 28.08 2.02
N GLN A 8 37.45 29.35 2.05
CA GLN A 8 37.79 30.35 1.01
C GLN A 8 39.30 30.65 0.89
N ASN A 9 40.13 30.15 1.81
CA ASN A 9 41.53 30.58 1.97
C ASN A 9 42.58 29.47 1.78
N LEU A 10 42.21 28.27 1.35
CA LEU A 10 43.14 27.13 1.23
C LEU A 10 42.98 26.44 -0.13
N THR A 11 43.52 27.06 -1.19
CA THR A 11 43.45 26.54 -2.57
C THR A 11 44.43 25.40 -2.86
N ASN A 12 45.37 25.11 -1.95
CA ASN A 12 46.42 24.10 -2.12
C ASN A 12 46.38 22.93 -1.12
N ASP A 13 45.40 22.90 -0.20
CA ASP A 13 45.27 21.79 0.74
C ASP A 13 44.55 20.62 0.08
N LEU A 14 45.21 19.46 0.03
CA LEU A 14 44.61 18.22 -0.42
C LEU A 14 43.50 17.80 0.54
N TYR A 15 42.25 18.01 0.14
CA TYR A 15 41.11 17.56 0.91
C TYR A 15 41.02 16.03 0.87
N VAL A 16 41.31 15.38 1.99
CA VAL A 16 41.20 13.93 2.11
C VAL A 16 39.72 13.55 2.08
N MET A 17 39.27 12.96 0.97
CA MET A 17 37.89 12.46 0.86
C MET A 17 37.60 11.43 1.95
N PRO A 18 36.51 11.61 2.73
CA PRO A 18 36.08 10.63 3.73
C PRO A 18 35.84 9.25 3.11
N GLN A 19 36.09 8.20 3.89
CA GLN A 19 35.91 6.81 3.43
C GLN A 19 34.50 6.53 2.86
N PRO A 20 33.39 6.96 3.50
CA PRO A 20 32.05 6.74 2.95
C PRO A 20 31.85 7.37 1.57
N VAL A 21 32.46 8.54 1.34
CA VAL A 21 32.39 9.23 0.03
C VAL A 21 33.14 8.44 -1.03
N ARG A 22 34.28 7.84 -0.69
CA ARG A 22 35.03 6.99 -1.63
C ARG A 22 34.28 5.71 -1.97
N GLU A 23 33.61 5.10 -1.00
CA GLU A 23 32.77 3.92 -1.20
C GLU A 23 31.60 4.21 -2.14
N GLU A 24 30.89 5.33 -1.91
CA GLU A 24 29.84 5.82 -2.81
C GLU A 24 30.37 6.08 -4.23
N LEU A 25 31.48 6.82 -4.38
CA LEU A 25 32.08 7.07 -5.69
C LEU A 25 32.48 5.78 -6.40
N SER A 26 32.99 4.79 -5.66
CA SER A 26 33.34 3.48 -6.21
C SER A 26 32.09 2.75 -6.69
N TRP A 27 31.00 2.79 -5.91
CA TRP A 27 29.71 2.24 -6.33
C TRP A 27 29.20 2.91 -7.61
N TRP A 28 29.27 4.24 -7.72
CA TRP A 28 28.85 4.95 -8.93
C TRP A 28 29.69 4.57 -10.15
N VAL A 29 31.01 4.48 -10.03
CA VAL A 29 31.89 4.05 -11.14
C VAL A 29 31.51 2.64 -11.62
N LEU A 30 31.14 1.76 -10.69
CA LEU A 30 30.74 0.38 -10.99
C LEU A 30 29.31 0.27 -11.56
N ASN A 31 28.42 1.21 -11.30
CA ASN A 31 26.99 1.07 -11.62
C ASN A 31 26.44 2.10 -12.61
N CYS A 32 27.12 3.22 -12.88
CA CYS A 32 26.59 4.30 -13.72
C CYS A 32 26.32 3.91 -15.18
N HIS A 33 26.91 2.80 -15.65
CA HIS A 33 26.73 2.27 -16.99
C HIS A 33 25.56 1.26 -17.07
N LEU A 34 24.99 0.86 -15.93
CA LEU A 34 23.86 -0.07 -15.90
C LEU A 34 22.59 0.63 -16.36
N PRO A 35 21.73 -0.06 -17.13
CA PRO A 35 20.47 0.51 -17.57
C PRO A 35 19.48 0.60 -16.41
N THR A 36 18.78 1.73 -16.29
CA THR A 36 17.61 1.86 -15.43
C THR A 36 16.35 1.52 -16.24
N PRO A 37 15.43 0.69 -15.71
CA PRO A 37 14.19 0.38 -16.41
C PRO A 37 13.34 1.66 -16.60
N LEU A 38 12.98 1.96 -17.85
CA LEU A 38 12.04 3.05 -18.18
C LEU A 38 10.62 2.73 -17.65
N HIS A 39 10.27 1.46 -17.67
CA HIS A 39 9.04 0.93 -17.11
C HIS A 39 9.39 -0.13 -16.09
N TYR A 40 9.05 0.14 -14.83
CA TYR A 40 9.16 -0.87 -13.79
C TYR A 40 8.26 -2.05 -14.12
N PRO A 41 8.70 -3.29 -13.85
CA PRO A 41 7.83 -4.45 -13.96
C PRO A 41 6.62 -4.28 -13.03
N PRO A 42 5.46 -4.91 -13.36
CA PRO A 42 4.29 -4.87 -12.50
C PRO A 42 4.64 -5.30 -11.07
N PRO A 43 4.11 -4.62 -10.04
CA PRO A 43 4.39 -4.98 -8.66
C PRO A 43 3.85 -6.38 -8.36
N THR A 44 4.72 -7.18 -7.76
CA THR A 44 4.45 -8.55 -7.28
C THR A 44 4.13 -8.59 -5.79
N HIS A 45 4.60 -7.58 -5.06
CA HIS A 45 4.43 -7.43 -3.61
C HIS A 45 3.82 -6.08 -3.29
N PHE A 46 2.95 -6.05 -2.28
CA PHE A 46 2.24 -4.86 -1.85
C PHE A 46 2.46 -4.66 -0.36
N LEU A 47 3.07 -3.54 0.00
CA LEU A 47 3.42 -3.18 1.37
C LEU A 47 2.67 -1.91 1.75
N THR A 48 2.02 -1.90 2.91
CA THR A 48 1.57 -0.67 3.56
C THR A 48 2.10 -0.61 4.98
N THR A 49 2.51 0.57 5.44
CA THR A 49 3.13 0.75 6.76
C THR A 49 2.50 1.91 7.52
N ASP A 50 2.68 1.89 8.83
CA ASP A 50 2.28 2.95 9.75
C ASP A 50 3.17 2.92 10.99
N ALA A 51 3.39 4.09 11.59
CA ALA A 51 4.11 4.22 12.85
C ALA A 51 3.25 4.92 13.91
N SER A 52 3.15 4.31 15.08
CA SER A 52 2.62 4.95 16.28
C SER A 52 3.75 5.43 17.21
N ASP A 53 3.39 6.07 18.32
CA ASP A 53 4.38 6.51 19.31
C ASP A 53 5.12 5.35 19.98
N LEU A 54 4.48 4.18 20.09
CA LEU A 54 4.98 3.03 20.84
C LEU A 54 5.45 1.87 19.96
N ALA A 55 4.94 1.77 18.73
CA ALA A 55 5.19 0.63 17.86
C ALA A 55 5.02 0.96 16.37
N TRP A 56 5.40 0.02 15.51
CA TRP A 56 5.13 0.04 14.07
C TRP A 56 4.30 -1.14 13.62
N GLY A 57 3.61 -0.94 12.49
CA GLY A 57 2.81 -1.94 11.83
C GLY A 57 3.03 -1.90 10.33
N ALA A 58 3.01 -3.07 9.71
CA ALA A 58 3.08 -3.20 8.28
C ALA A 58 2.25 -4.39 7.81
N GLN A 59 1.62 -4.26 6.65
CA GLN A 59 0.95 -5.36 5.97
C GLN A 59 1.67 -5.60 4.64
N LEU A 60 2.31 -6.76 4.51
CA LEU A 60 2.96 -7.22 3.30
C LEU A 60 2.15 -8.34 2.67
N ASN A 61 1.45 -8.07 1.57
CA ASN A 61 0.48 -9.01 0.99
C ASN A 61 -0.51 -9.49 2.07
N ASN A 62 -0.51 -10.77 2.43
CA ASN A 62 -1.35 -11.37 3.47
C ASN A 62 -0.61 -11.54 4.81
N HIS A 63 0.63 -11.06 4.93
CA HIS A 63 1.45 -11.15 6.14
C HIS A 63 1.39 -9.84 6.93
N ALA A 64 0.80 -9.92 8.12
CA ALA A 64 0.82 -8.84 9.10
C ALA A 64 2.14 -8.85 9.88
N LEU A 65 2.79 -7.70 9.93
CA LEU A 65 4.05 -7.46 10.62
C LEU A 65 3.85 -6.33 11.63
N SER A 66 4.44 -6.46 12.81
CA SER A 66 4.43 -5.41 13.82
C SER A 66 5.61 -5.58 14.76
N GLY A 67 6.00 -4.48 15.41
CA GLY A 67 7.04 -4.50 16.43
C GLY A 67 6.94 -3.29 17.34
N VAL A 68 7.50 -3.43 18.55
CA VAL A 68 7.56 -2.34 19.54
C VAL A 68 8.86 -1.57 19.35
N TRP A 69 8.79 -0.25 19.43
CA TRP A 69 9.97 0.60 19.38
C TRP A 69 10.85 0.39 20.61
N SER A 70 12.17 0.32 20.42
CA SER A 70 13.13 0.47 21.51
C SER A 70 12.97 1.83 22.19
N LYS A 71 13.50 1.98 23.41
CA LYS A 71 13.44 3.26 24.15
C LYS A 71 14.06 4.41 23.35
N ALA A 72 15.12 4.15 22.58
CA ALA A 72 15.74 5.14 21.71
C ALA A 72 14.81 5.52 20.55
N GLU A 73 14.23 4.53 19.85
CA GLU A 73 13.34 4.75 18.71
C GLU A 73 12.06 5.50 19.08
N GLN A 74 11.53 5.29 20.29
CA GLN A 74 10.37 6.03 20.80
C GLN A 74 10.61 7.54 20.87
N THR A 75 11.87 7.98 21.06
CA THR A 75 12.22 9.41 21.12
C THR A 75 12.39 10.05 19.74
N LEU A 76 12.37 9.27 18.67
CA LEU A 76 12.56 9.78 17.31
C LEU A 76 11.36 10.58 16.83
N HIS A 77 11.63 11.52 15.93
CA HIS A 77 10.58 12.29 15.26
C HIS A 77 9.66 11.38 14.44
N CYS A 78 8.36 11.71 14.34
CA CYS A 78 7.37 10.88 13.63
C CYS A 78 7.82 10.49 12.21
N ASN A 79 8.30 11.43 11.39
CA ASN A 79 8.85 11.13 10.06
C ASN A 79 9.97 10.06 10.05
N GLN A 80 10.80 9.99 11.11
CA GLN A 80 11.83 8.96 11.22
C GLN A 80 11.21 7.61 11.58
N LYS A 81 10.25 7.58 12.51
CA LYS A 81 9.50 6.36 12.85
C LYS A 81 8.78 5.77 11.63
N GLU A 82 8.19 6.62 10.79
CA GLU A 82 7.53 6.20 9.54
C GLU A 82 8.51 5.55 8.55
N MET A 83 9.69 6.13 8.38
CA MET A 83 10.75 5.55 7.55
C MET A 83 11.31 4.26 8.17
N LEU A 84 11.45 4.19 9.49
CA LEU A 84 11.89 3.00 10.19
C LEU A 84 10.87 1.85 10.10
N ALA A 85 9.57 2.15 10.10
CA ALA A 85 8.54 1.14 9.91
C ALA A 85 8.70 0.44 8.54
N ILE A 86 9.00 1.21 7.48
CA ILE A 86 9.35 0.67 6.16
C ILE A 86 10.63 -0.16 6.24
N LEU A 87 11.69 0.37 6.86
CA LEU A 87 12.96 -0.33 6.99
C LEU A 87 12.81 -1.68 7.72
N HIS A 88 12.10 -1.73 8.84
CA HIS A 88 11.91 -2.98 9.59
C HIS A 88 11.06 -4.01 8.83
N ALA A 89 10.01 -3.56 8.14
CA ALA A 89 9.23 -4.44 7.27
C ALA A 89 10.11 -5.06 6.18
N LEU A 90 11.00 -4.27 5.57
CA LEU A 90 11.94 -4.78 4.56
C LEU A 90 13.04 -5.65 5.17
N GLN A 91 13.64 -5.28 6.30
CA GLN A 91 14.67 -6.09 6.97
C GLN A 91 14.17 -7.50 7.30
N SER A 92 12.90 -7.60 7.70
CA SER A 92 12.29 -8.89 8.03
C SER A 92 11.96 -9.75 6.81
N HIS A 93 11.56 -9.17 5.67
CA HIS A 93 10.98 -9.94 4.55
C HIS A 93 11.64 -9.76 3.17
N ALA A 94 12.59 -8.82 2.99
CA ALA A 94 13.19 -8.55 1.68
C ALA A 94 13.87 -9.79 1.07
N HIS A 95 14.45 -10.67 1.90
CA HIS A 95 15.04 -11.92 1.43
C HIS A 95 14.04 -12.86 0.73
N LEU A 96 12.76 -12.81 1.10
CA LEU A 96 11.68 -13.58 0.47
C LEU A 96 11.19 -12.94 -0.83
N MET A 97 11.50 -11.66 -1.05
CA MET A 97 11.06 -10.85 -2.19
C MET A 97 12.18 -10.62 -3.21
N ARG A 98 13.26 -11.42 -3.16
CA ARG A 98 14.44 -11.24 -4.03
C ARG A 98 14.05 -11.25 -5.51
N HIS A 99 14.67 -10.39 -6.32
CA HIS A 99 14.41 -10.29 -7.78
C HIS A 99 12.94 -9.98 -8.13
N SER A 100 12.31 -9.11 -7.36
CA SER A 100 10.88 -8.79 -7.53
C SER A 100 10.62 -7.28 -7.56
N CYS A 101 9.35 -6.91 -7.72
CA CYS A 101 8.92 -5.52 -7.64
C CYS A 101 7.91 -5.33 -6.51
N ILE A 102 8.12 -4.32 -5.67
CA ILE A 102 7.26 -3.98 -4.54
C ILE A 102 6.60 -2.61 -4.72
N LEU A 103 5.30 -2.54 -4.47
CA LEU A 103 4.56 -1.29 -4.32
C LEU A 103 4.36 -1.00 -2.84
N MET A 104 4.96 0.10 -2.38
CA MET A 104 4.86 0.58 -1.01
C MET A 104 3.83 1.71 -0.89
N GLN A 105 3.05 1.69 0.17
CA GLN A 105 2.11 2.74 0.53
C GLN A 105 2.36 3.21 1.97
N CYS A 106 2.40 4.53 2.15
CA CYS A 106 2.61 5.16 3.46
C CYS A 106 1.83 6.48 3.49
N ASP A 107 1.27 6.86 4.62
CA ASP A 107 0.54 8.13 4.75
C ASP A 107 1.44 9.34 5.04
N ASN A 108 2.69 9.08 5.42
CA ASN A 108 3.67 10.12 5.63
C ASN A 108 4.27 10.62 4.29
N LYS A 109 3.84 11.82 3.87
CA LYS A 109 4.36 12.49 2.66
C LYS A 109 5.87 12.73 2.68
N THR A 110 6.48 12.92 3.85
CA THR A 110 7.92 13.10 3.98
C THR A 110 8.62 11.80 3.63
N ALA A 111 8.20 10.67 4.21
CA ALA A 111 8.76 9.35 3.92
C ALA A 111 8.64 9.02 2.42
N VAL A 112 7.46 9.22 1.85
CA VAL A 112 7.21 9.04 0.41
C VAL A 112 8.12 9.93 -0.44
N SER A 113 8.32 11.20 -0.06
CA SER A 113 9.20 12.11 -0.81
C SER A 113 10.67 11.73 -0.70
N TYR A 114 11.14 11.26 0.45
CA TYR A 114 12.54 10.85 0.63
C TYR A 114 12.83 9.62 -0.21
N LEU A 115 12.01 8.58 -0.11
CA LEU A 115 12.22 7.35 -0.89
C LEU A 115 12.06 7.57 -2.39
N ARG A 116 11.08 8.36 -2.84
CA ARG A 116 10.90 8.64 -4.27
C ARG A 116 12.04 9.46 -4.89
N LYS A 117 12.70 10.31 -4.09
CA LYS A 117 13.84 11.12 -4.52
C LYS A 117 15.18 10.49 -4.16
N GLU A 118 15.14 9.27 -3.61
CA GLU A 118 16.32 8.54 -3.15
C GLU A 118 17.17 9.36 -2.16
N GLY A 119 16.51 10.17 -1.35
CA GLY A 119 17.13 10.97 -0.30
C GLY A 119 16.57 12.38 -0.19
N GLY A 120 17.30 13.21 0.56
CA GLY A 120 16.97 14.61 0.77
C GLY A 120 18.07 15.34 1.51
N THR A 121 18.13 16.66 1.33
CA THR A 121 19.21 17.51 1.88
C THR A 121 18.89 18.11 3.24
N ARG A 122 17.66 17.92 3.75
CA ARG A 122 17.14 18.64 4.91
C ARG A 122 17.31 17.92 6.23
N SER A 123 17.47 16.60 6.21
CA SER A 123 17.54 15.77 7.41
C SER A 123 18.50 14.62 7.21
N VAL A 124 19.66 14.70 7.88
CA VAL A 124 20.67 13.64 7.87
C VAL A 124 20.10 12.32 8.41
N PRO A 125 19.31 12.28 9.51
CA PRO A 125 18.70 11.03 9.97
C PRO A 125 17.78 10.37 8.93
N LEU A 126 16.97 11.16 8.21
CA LEU A 126 16.09 10.59 7.17
C LEU A 126 16.88 10.13 5.95
N LEU A 127 17.96 10.84 5.59
CA LEU A 127 18.87 10.41 4.53
C LEU A 127 19.53 9.08 4.87
N GLU A 128 19.99 8.91 6.11
CA GLU A 128 20.61 7.67 6.59
C GLU A 128 19.64 6.48 6.51
N ILE A 129 18.40 6.65 6.98
CA ILE A 129 17.38 5.59 6.87
C ILE A 129 17.05 5.31 5.39
N THR A 130 17.00 6.34 4.54
CA THR A 130 16.78 6.19 3.10
C THR A 130 17.88 5.34 2.46
N TYR A 131 19.15 5.63 2.78
CA TYR A 131 20.30 4.87 2.31
C TYR A 131 20.18 3.39 2.72
N GLN A 132 19.85 3.10 3.98
CA GLN A 132 19.67 1.72 4.44
C GLN A 132 18.56 0.98 3.70
N ILE A 133 17.44 1.65 3.42
CA ILE A 133 16.33 1.07 2.64
C ILE A 133 16.80 0.77 1.21
N LEU A 134 17.42 1.74 0.53
CA LEU A 134 17.86 1.58 -0.86
C LEU A 134 18.94 0.51 -1.00
N HIS A 135 19.92 0.49 -0.10
CA HIS A 135 20.94 -0.54 -0.07
C HIS A 135 20.35 -1.94 0.13
N LEU A 136 19.33 -2.07 1.00
CA LEU A 136 18.65 -3.34 1.22
C LEU A 136 17.88 -3.80 -0.03
N LEU A 137 17.19 -2.88 -0.71
CA LEU A 137 16.47 -3.17 -1.95
C LEU A 137 17.43 -3.56 -3.07
N ASP A 138 18.54 -2.83 -3.24
CA ASP A 138 19.60 -3.15 -4.23
C ASP A 138 20.23 -4.52 -3.96
N TRP A 139 20.59 -4.80 -2.70
CA TRP A 139 21.17 -6.07 -2.29
C TRP A 139 20.32 -7.29 -2.67
N TYR A 140 18.99 -7.17 -2.50
CA TYR A 140 18.04 -8.22 -2.89
C TYR A 140 17.50 -8.06 -4.33
N ARG A 141 17.98 -7.07 -5.08
CA ARG A 141 17.52 -6.72 -6.44
C ARG A 141 16.00 -6.57 -6.50
N ILE A 142 15.47 -5.74 -5.61
CA ILE A 142 14.05 -5.42 -5.51
C ILE A 142 13.81 -4.05 -6.12
N ASP A 143 13.08 -4.03 -7.23
CA ASP A 143 12.54 -2.79 -7.77
C ASP A 143 11.42 -2.29 -6.87
N PHE A 144 11.25 -0.97 -6.75
CA PHE A 144 10.18 -0.44 -5.92
C PHE A 144 9.48 0.78 -6.50
N SER A 145 8.25 0.97 -6.05
CA SER A 145 7.50 2.21 -6.18
C SER A 145 6.91 2.56 -4.84
N ILE A 146 6.82 3.85 -4.52
CA ILE A 146 6.19 4.31 -3.28
C ILE A 146 5.16 5.40 -3.55
N HIS A 147 3.99 5.24 -2.94
CA HIS A 147 2.85 6.13 -3.09
C HIS A 147 2.26 6.53 -1.74
N HIS A 148 1.84 7.79 -1.65
CA HIS A 148 1.14 8.26 -0.46
C HIS A 148 -0.27 7.66 -0.40
N ILE A 149 -0.71 7.13 0.76
CA ILE A 149 -2.11 6.78 1.06
C ILE A 149 -2.67 7.70 2.16
N PRO A 150 -3.87 8.30 2.04
CA PRO A 150 -4.43 9.12 3.13
C PRO A 150 -4.61 8.29 4.41
N GLY A 151 -4.25 8.85 5.56
CA GLY A 151 -4.32 8.16 6.86
C GLY A 151 -5.69 7.52 7.15
N LYS A 152 -6.79 8.18 6.79
CA LYS A 152 -8.16 7.60 6.91
C LYS A 152 -8.42 6.31 6.12
N PHE A 153 -7.54 5.98 5.18
CA PHE A 153 -7.55 4.76 4.38
C PHE A 153 -6.38 3.83 4.73
N ASN A 154 -5.48 4.23 5.64
CA ASN A 154 -4.33 3.45 6.11
C ASN A 154 -4.62 2.65 7.39
N ASN A 155 -5.90 2.47 7.74
CA ASN A 155 -6.32 1.91 9.03
C ASN A 155 -5.80 0.50 9.30
N HIS A 156 -5.51 -0.30 8.26
CA HIS A 156 -4.92 -1.63 8.42
C HIS A 156 -3.54 -1.55 9.08
N ALA A 157 -2.63 -0.74 8.53
CA ALA A 157 -1.30 -0.59 9.09
C ALA A 157 -1.35 0.13 10.45
N ASP A 158 -2.22 1.13 10.61
CA ASP A 158 -2.45 1.84 11.88
C ASP A 158 -2.92 0.91 13.01
N HIS A 159 -3.80 -0.06 12.72
CA HIS A 159 -4.20 -1.05 13.71
C HIS A 159 -3.03 -1.96 14.09
N LEU A 160 -2.24 -2.41 13.11
CA LEU A 160 -1.05 -3.23 13.36
C LEU A 160 -0.01 -2.48 14.19
N SER A 161 0.20 -1.18 13.94
CA SER A 161 1.12 -0.32 14.69
C SER A 161 0.66 -0.08 16.14
N ARG A 162 -0.59 -0.42 16.44
CA ARG A 162 -1.20 -0.36 17.78
C ARG A 162 -1.50 -1.75 18.36
N HIS A 163 -1.03 -2.82 17.73
CA HIS A 163 -1.29 -4.21 18.14
C HIS A 163 -2.79 -4.54 18.24
N ARG A 164 -3.59 -3.98 17.33
CA ARG A 164 -5.04 -4.21 17.20
C ARG A 164 -5.31 -5.08 15.99
N ARG A 165 -6.44 -5.78 16.01
CA ARG A 165 -6.94 -6.49 14.82
C ARG A 165 -7.26 -5.47 13.73
N PRO A 166 -6.84 -5.69 12.47
CA PRO A 166 -7.22 -4.82 11.37
C PRO A 166 -8.74 -4.74 11.20
N PRO A 167 -9.27 -3.59 10.75
CA PRO A 167 -10.70 -3.41 10.56
C PRO A 167 -11.20 -4.15 9.31
N GLU A 168 -12.46 -4.58 9.33
CA GLU A 168 -13.17 -5.09 8.16
C GLU A 168 -14.40 -4.21 7.92
N TRP A 169 -14.39 -3.51 6.79
CA TRP A 169 -15.46 -2.60 6.42
C TRP A 169 -16.58 -3.34 5.70
N HIS A 170 -17.81 -3.14 6.15
CA HIS A 170 -19.00 -3.76 5.58
C HIS A 170 -20.05 -2.71 5.21
N LEU A 171 -20.65 -2.89 4.03
CA LEU A 171 -21.76 -2.07 3.56
C LEU A 171 -23.08 -2.78 3.87
N LEU A 172 -23.92 -2.13 4.67
CA LEU A 172 -25.19 -2.70 5.10
C LEU A 172 -26.15 -2.95 3.93
N PRO A 173 -27.06 -3.95 4.04
CA PRO A 173 -27.96 -4.37 2.96
C PRO A 173 -28.72 -3.24 2.25
N PRO A 174 -29.28 -2.22 2.94
CA PRO A 174 -29.99 -1.14 2.25
C PRO A 174 -29.13 -0.38 1.23
N CYS A 175 -27.81 -0.34 1.44
CA CYS A 175 -26.88 0.30 0.51
C CYS A 175 -26.53 -0.61 -0.67
N THR A 176 -26.23 -1.89 -0.39
CA THR A 176 -25.86 -2.86 -1.44
C THR A 176 -27.04 -3.20 -2.35
N GLU A 177 -28.25 -3.28 -1.82
CA GLU A 177 -29.48 -3.48 -2.60
C GLU A 177 -29.69 -2.39 -3.66
N ILE A 178 -29.42 -1.12 -3.34
CA ILE A 178 -29.50 -0.01 -4.30
C ILE A 178 -28.49 -0.21 -5.43
N VAL A 179 -27.27 -0.63 -5.07
CA VAL A 179 -26.20 -0.90 -6.04
C VAL A 179 -26.56 -2.10 -6.93
N PHE A 180 -27.07 -3.18 -6.35
CA PHE A 180 -27.44 -4.40 -7.08
C PHE A 180 -28.63 -4.18 -8.00
N LYS A 181 -29.62 -3.38 -7.58
CA LYS A 181 -30.72 -2.95 -8.45
C LYS A 181 -30.21 -2.18 -9.67
N LYS A 182 -29.11 -1.43 -9.52
CA LYS A 182 -28.53 -0.64 -10.61
C LYS A 182 -27.62 -1.46 -11.54
N PHE A 183 -26.77 -2.32 -10.99
CA PHE A 183 -25.70 -2.95 -11.75
C PHE A 183 -25.82 -4.47 -11.96
N GLY A 184 -26.75 -5.11 -11.25
CA GLY A 184 -26.94 -6.55 -11.17
C GLY A 184 -26.52 -7.12 -9.82
N LEU A 185 -27.07 -8.29 -9.48
CA LEU A 185 -26.69 -9.05 -8.28
C LEU A 185 -25.38 -9.82 -8.56
N PRO A 186 -24.31 -9.61 -7.77
CA PRO A 186 -23.08 -10.37 -7.90
C PRO A 186 -23.27 -11.85 -7.59
N MET A 187 -22.53 -12.71 -8.30
CA MET A 187 -22.48 -14.15 -8.03
C MET A 187 -21.68 -14.48 -6.77
N ILE A 188 -20.66 -13.66 -6.46
CA ILE A 188 -19.69 -13.89 -5.39
C ILE A 188 -19.16 -12.57 -4.81
N ASP A 189 -18.87 -12.55 -3.51
CA ASP A 189 -18.11 -11.52 -2.82
C ASP A 189 -16.66 -11.97 -2.63
N LEU A 190 -15.71 -11.26 -3.24
CA LEU A 190 -14.31 -11.69 -3.24
C LEU A 190 -13.52 -11.23 -2.02
N PHE A 191 -14.04 -10.33 -1.17
CA PHE A 191 -13.27 -9.72 -0.09
C PHE A 191 -14.07 -9.61 1.21
N ALA A 192 -14.64 -10.72 1.68
CA ALA A 192 -15.50 -10.70 2.87
C ALA A 192 -15.35 -11.94 3.75
N SER A 193 -15.46 -11.73 5.07
CA SER A 193 -15.70 -12.81 6.03
C SER A 193 -17.16 -13.29 6.02
N GLU A 194 -17.44 -14.38 6.75
CA GLU A 194 -18.81 -14.83 7.06
C GLU A 194 -19.69 -13.70 7.63
N ALA A 195 -19.12 -12.78 8.41
CA ALA A 195 -19.88 -11.70 9.03
C ALA A 195 -20.12 -10.50 8.07
N ALA A 196 -19.37 -10.41 6.97
CA ALA A 196 -19.32 -9.22 6.12
C ALA A 196 -19.75 -9.45 4.67
N HIS A 197 -20.07 -10.69 4.27
CA HIS A 197 -20.41 -10.97 2.88
C HIS A 197 -21.74 -10.32 2.48
N VAL A 198 -21.80 -9.80 1.24
CA VAL A 198 -23.01 -9.14 0.73
C VAL A 198 -23.86 -10.05 -0.17
N VAL A 199 -23.34 -11.24 -0.51
CA VAL A 199 -24.01 -12.30 -1.27
C VAL A 199 -23.61 -13.67 -0.74
N PHE A 200 -24.40 -14.71 -1.02
CA PHE A 200 -24.22 -16.04 -0.41
C PHE A 200 -22.83 -16.66 -0.62
N ASN A 201 -22.29 -16.57 -1.83
CA ASN A 201 -20.94 -17.07 -2.12
C ASN A 201 -19.92 -15.98 -1.74
N TYR A 202 -18.93 -16.32 -0.93
CA TYR A 202 -17.89 -15.37 -0.55
C TYR A 202 -16.51 -16.01 -0.39
N VAL A 203 -15.49 -15.15 -0.37
CA VAL A 203 -14.08 -15.51 -0.26
C VAL A 203 -13.46 -14.71 0.88
N THR A 204 -12.78 -15.43 1.79
CA THR A 204 -12.20 -14.87 3.01
C THR A 204 -10.71 -15.20 3.12
N LEU A 205 -9.99 -14.47 3.98
CA LEU A 205 -8.63 -14.83 4.40
C LEU A 205 -8.61 -15.74 5.63
N ASP A 206 -9.74 -15.94 6.34
CA ASP A 206 -9.78 -16.85 7.48
C ASP A 206 -9.81 -18.32 7.02
N LEU A 207 -8.66 -18.97 7.06
CA LEU A 207 -8.48 -20.39 6.70
C LEU A 207 -9.31 -21.36 7.55
N ARG A 208 -9.91 -20.89 8.66
CA ARG A 208 -10.78 -21.71 9.52
C ARG A 208 -12.23 -21.69 9.07
N ASP A 209 -12.62 -20.72 8.23
CA ASP A 209 -13.96 -20.64 7.67
C ASP A 209 -14.12 -21.72 6.58
N ARG A 210 -14.97 -22.71 6.86
CA ARG A 210 -15.27 -23.82 5.95
C ARG A 210 -16.48 -23.55 5.05
N GLN A 211 -17.20 -22.46 5.28
CA GLN A 211 -18.36 -22.05 4.48
C GLN A 211 -17.96 -21.19 3.28
N ALA A 212 -16.82 -20.51 3.38
CA ALA A 212 -16.24 -19.77 2.25
C ALA A 212 -16.00 -20.68 1.04
N VAL A 213 -16.22 -20.14 -0.17
CA VAL A 213 -16.04 -20.90 -1.42
C VAL A 213 -14.59 -21.31 -1.59
N PHE A 214 -13.67 -20.42 -1.25
CA PHE A 214 -12.23 -20.65 -1.15
C PHE A 214 -11.59 -19.53 -0.31
N HIS A 215 -10.27 -19.63 -0.11
CA HIS A 215 -9.50 -18.68 0.68
C HIS A 215 -8.54 -17.87 -0.18
N ASP A 216 -8.33 -16.60 0.18
CA ASP A 216 -7.54 -15.63 -0.57
C ASP A 216 -8.02 -15.45 -2.03
N ALA A 217 -8.69 -14.31 -2.29
CA ALA A 217 -9.16 -13.97 -3.63
C ALA A 217 -8.08 -14.03 -4.70
N PHE A 218 -6.82 -13.72 -4.37
CA PHE A 218 -5.73 -13.70 -5.33
C PHE A 218 -5.14 -15.09 -5.62
N SER A 219 -5.58 -16.14 -4.91
CA SER A 219 -5.09 -17.51 -5.11
C SER A 219 -5.65 -18.19 -6.36
N VAL A 220 -6.71 -17.62 -6.97
CA VAL A 220 -7.36 -18.17 -8.16
C VAL A 220 -7.57 -17.12 -9.25
N PRO A 221 -7.59 -17.52 -10.53
CA PRO A 221 -8.06 -16.65 -11.62
C PRO A 221 -9.52 -16.26 -11.42
N TRP A 222 -9.87 -14.99 -11.64
CA TRP A 222 -11.27 -14.55 -11.55
C TRP A 222 -11.96 -14.73 -12.89
N ASN A 223 -13.01 -15.56 -12.92
CA ASN A 223 -13.88 -15.73 -14.05
C ASN A 223 -15.33 -15.77 -13.57
N TYR A 224 -15.98 -14.61 -13.53
CA TYR A 224 -17.33 -14.46 -12.98
C TYR A 224 -18.19 -13.59 -13.88
N PRO A 225 -19.46 -13.96 -14.15
CA PRO A 225 -20.38 -13.08 -14.88
C PRO A 225 -20.50 -11.69 -14.22
N LEU A 226 -20.59 -11.67 -12.89
CA LEU A 226 -20.54 -10.47 -12.06
C LEU A 226 -20.01 -10.82 -10.66
N ALA A 227 -18.99 -10.12 -10.17
CA ALA A 227 -18.46 -10.30 -8.81
C ALA A 227 -18.40 -8.97 -8.04
N TRP A 228 -18.52 -9.04 -6.72
CA TRP A 228 -18.36 -7.91 -5.81
C TRP A 228 -16.92 -7.88 -5.26
N ILE A 229 -16.33 -6.68 -5.23
CA ILE A 229 -14.99 -6.45 -4.69
C ILE A 229 -15.05 -5.22 -3.79
N PHE A 230 -14.92 -5.42 -2.48
CA PHE A 230 -14.70 -4.33 -1.52
C PHE A 230 -13.38 -4.55 -0.76
N PRO A 231 -12.23 -4.28 -1.40
CA PRO A 231 -10.94 -4.59 -0.81
C PRO A 231 -10.55 -3.50 0.20
N PRO A 232 -9.70 -3.82 1.19
CA PRO A 232 -8.96 -2.81 1.92
C PRO A 232 -8.28 -1.81 0.97
N PRO A 233 -8.29 -0.49 1.25
CA PRO A 233 -7.86 0.52 0.28
C PRO A 233 -6.43 0.34 -0.26
N PHE A 234 -5.52 -0.22 0.54
CA PHE A 234 -4.14 -0.49 0.11
C PHE A 234 -4.02 -1.63 -0.92
N LEU A 235 -5.02 -2.49 -1.04
CA LEU A 235 -5.04 -3.60 -2.01
C LEU A 235 -5.64 -3.23 -3.36
N ILE A 236 -6.19 -2.03 -3.52
CA ILE A 236 -6.77 -1.58 -4.80
C ILE A 236 -5.81 -1.75 -5.98
N PRO A 237 -4.50 -1.39 -5.89
CA PRO A 237 -3.56 -1.63 -6.97
C PRO A 237 -3.40 -3.12 -7.32
N LYS A 238 -3.40 -4.01 -6.31
CA LYS A 238 -3.32 -5.46 -6.52
C LYS A 238 -4.58 -6.00 -7.20
N VAL A 239 -5.76 -5.50 -6.80
CA VAL A 239 -7.04 -5.82 -7.47
C VAL A 239 -6.99 -5.43 -8.95
N LEU A 240 -6.55 -4.22 -9.28
CA LEU A 240 -6.44 -3.79 -10.67
C LEU A 240 -5.40 -4.58 -11.47
N ALA A 241 -4.27 -4.93 -10.86
CA ALA A 241 -3.28 -5.79 -11.47
C ALA A 241 -3.87 -7.19 -11.79
N HIS A 242 -4.63 -7.77 -10.85
CA HIS A 242 -5.27 -9.07 -11.03
C HIS A 242 -6.35 -9.04 -12.11
N LEU A 243 -7.10 -7.94 -12.23
CA LEU A 243 -8.12 -7.76 -13.29
C LEU A 243 -7.56 -7.90 -14.69
N ASN A 244 -6.26 -7.65 -14.93
CA ASN A 244 -5.64 -7.81 -16.25
C ASN A 244 -5.77 -9.23 -16.81
N GLN A 245 -5.84 -10.23 -15.94
CA GLN A 245 -5.93 -11.65 -16.29
C GLN A 245 -7.32 -12.24 -15.98
N SER A 246 -8.26 -11.40 -15.55
CA SER A 246 -9.60 -11.81 -15.16
C SER A 246 -10.58 -11.75 -16.33
N LEU A 247 -11.62 -12.57 -16.28
CA LEU A 247 -12.73 -12.58 -17.22
C LEU A 247 -14.04 -12.22 -16.53
N GLY A 248 -14.85 -11.38 -17.19
CA GLY A 248 -16.18 -11.01 -16.72
C GLY A 248 -16.28 -9.58 -16.18
N THR A 249 -17.23 -9.35 -15.26
CA THR A 249 -17.56 -8.01 -14.77
C THR A 249 -17.44 -7.92 -13.26
N PHE A 250 -16.97 -6.77 -12.75
CA PHE A 250 -16.66 -6.58 -11.34
C PHE A 250 -17.25 -5.27 -10.83
N LEU A 251 -17.93 -5.32 -9.69
CA LEU A 251 -18.38 -4.14 -8.95
C LEU A 251 -17.36 -3.84 -7.85
N ILE A 252 -16.55 -2.82 -8.09
CA ILE A 252 -15.41 -2.50 -7.24
C ILE A 252 -15.76 -1.27 -6.40
N VAL A 253 -15.78 -1.44 -5.08
CA VAL A 253 -15.94 -0.36 -4.13
C VAL A 253 -14.57 0.26 -3.85
N VAL A 254 -14.41 1.55 -4.15
CA VAL A 254 -13.17 2.28 -3.91
C VAL A 254 -13.44 3.66 -3.30
N PRO A 255 -12.49 4.24 -2.54
CA PRO A 255 -12.60 5.62 -2.12
C PRO A 255 -12.49 6.59 -3.29
N ARG A 256 -13.30 7.66 -3.27
CA ARG A 256 -13.15 8.82 -4.15
C ARG A 256 -11.94 9.64 -3.68
N TRP A 257 -10.79 9.28 -4.22
CA TRP A 257 -9.52 9.95 -3.94
C TRP A 257 -9.00 10.63 -5.21
N HIS A 258 -8.90 11.96 -5.16
CA HIS A 258 -8.43 12.77 -6.27
C HIS A 258 -6.90 12.62 -6.45
N ARG A 259 -6.46 12.50 -7.70
CA ARG A 259 -5.04 12.37 -8.09
C ARG A 259 -4.30 11.15 -7.52
N VAL A 260 -5.02 10.07 -7.21
CA VAL A 260 -4.39 8.78 -6.87
C VAL A 260 -3.92 8.06 -8.14
N PHE A 261 -2.77 7.40 -8.04
CA PHE A 261 -2.05 6.81 -9.18
C PHE A 261 -2.85 5.71 -9.90
N TRP A 262 -3.69 4.95 -9.18
CA TRP A 262 -4.47 3.85 -9.74
C TRP A 262 -5.82 4.26 -10.37
N ARG A 263 -6.27 5.51 -10.21
CA ARG A 263 -7.63 5.91 -10.65
C ARG A 263 -7.78 5.98 -12.16
N ALA A 264 -6.70 6.29 -12.89
CA ALA A 264 -6.72 6.29 -14.35
C ALA A 264 -6.95 4.88 -14.92
N ASP A 265 -6.28 3.89 -14.33
CA ASP A 265 -6.45 2.47 -14.68
C ASP A 265 -7.90 2.01 -14.40
N LEU A 266 -8.43 2.31 -13.21
CA LEU A 266 -9.83 2.03 -12.88
C LEU A 266 -10.81 2.66 -13.89
N LYS A 267 -10.58 3.92 -14.28
CA LYS A 267 -11.44 4.62 -15.24
C LYS A 267 -11.39 3.97 -16.63
N ALA A 268 -10.22 3.53 -17.07
CA ALA A 268 -10.05 2.88 -18.37
C ALA A 268 -10.82 1.56 -18.49
N ARG A 269 -11.08 0.88 -17.36
CA ARG A 269 -11.87 -0.38 -17.30
C ARG A 269 -13.38 -0.18 -17.15
N SER A 270 -13.83 1.06 -16.98
CA SER A 270 -15.20 1.36 -16.56
C SER A 270 -16.21 1.07 -17.67
N LEU A 271 -17.20 0.24 -17.37
CA LEU A 271 -18.31 -0.11 -18.27
C LEU A 271 -19.54 0.79 -18.08
N ALA A 272 -19.57 1.57 -17.01
CA ALA A 272 -20.65 2.51 -16.70
C ALA A 272 -20.11 3.70 -15.88
N ALA A 273 -20.93 4.74 -15.69
CA ALA A 273 -20.59 5.83 -14.77
C ALA A 273 -20.54 5.31 -13.31
N PRO A 274 -19.56 5.74 -12.50
CA PRO A 274 -19.43 5.30 -11.11
C PRO A 274 -20.64 5.72 -10.28
N PHE A 275 -21.09 4.84 -9.39
CA PHE A 275 -22.16 5.13 -8.45
C PHE A 275 -21.58 5.62 -7.12
N THR A 276 -21.92 6.84 -6.72
CA THR A 276 -21.42 7.42 -5.45
C THR A 276 -22.28 6.95 -4.29
N LEU A 277 -21.66 6.33 -3.29
CA LEU A 277 -22.33 5.98 -2.05
C LEU A 277 -22.52 7.24 -1.20
N ARG A 278 -23.77 7.54 -0.86
CA ARG A 278 -24.15 8.68 -0.02
C ARG A 278 -24.43 8.20 1.40
N ASN A 279 -24.28 9.09 2.37
CA ASN A 279 -24.62 8.84 3.78
C ASN A 279 -23.89 7.62 4.38
N LEU A 280 -22.57 7.53 4.16
CA LEU A 280 -21.75 6.42 4.65
C LEU A 280 -21.87 6.21 6.16
N GLN A 281 -22.11 7.28 6.94
CA GLN A 281 -22.36 7.20 8.39
C GLN A 281 -23.47 6.21 8.75
N SER A 282 -24.47 6.02 7.88
CA SER A 282 -25.60 5.12 8.12
C SER A 282 -25.44 3.73 7.51
N TYR A 283 -24.45 3.53 6.62
CA TYR A 283 -24.37 2.33 5.79
C TYR A 283 -23.03 1.62 5.80
N LEU A 284 -21.96 2.29 6.20
CA LEU A 284 -20.63 1.73 6.31
C LEU A 284 -20.32 1.50 7.78
N ILE A 285 -20.03 0.25 8.14
CA ILE A 285 -19.61 -0.15 9.48
C ILE A 285 -18.27 -0.86 9.45
N ASP A 286 -17.58 -0.87 10.58
CA ASP A 286 -16.49 -1.80 10.87
C ASP A 286 -17.06 -2.98 11.65
N THR A 287 -16.97 -4.21 11.11
CA THR A 287 -17.55 -5.41 11.73
C THR A 287 -16.97 -5.72 13.10
N SER A 288 -15.77 -5.22 13.41
CA SER A 288 -15.15 -5.39 14.73
C SER A 288 -15.79 -4.53 15.83
N THR A 289 -16.43 -3.42 15.46
CA THR A 289 -17.05 -2.48 16.41
C THR A 289 -18.57 -2.37 16.25
N GLY A 290 -19.11 -2.75 15.10
CA GLY A 290 -20.50 -2.51 14.70
C GLY A 290 -20.81 -1.03 14.44
N LEU A 291 -19.80 -0.15 14.50
CA LEU A 291 -19.94 1.29 14.35
C LEU A 291 -19.32 1.77 13.03
N PRO A 292 -19.70 2.95 12.55
CA PRO A 292 -19.06 3.55 11.38
C PRO A 292 -17.56 3.79 11.62
N PRO A 293 -16.72 3.61 10.59
CA PRO A 293 -15.28 3.74 10.75
C PRO A 293 -14.88 5.18 11.13
N PRO A 294 -13.70 5.37 11.76
CA PRO A 294 -13.19 6.69 12.08
C PRO A 294 -13.15 7.59 10.83
N ASN A 295 -13.55 8.86 10.98
CA ASN A 295 -13.57 9.85 9.91
C ASN A 295 -14.50 9.52 8.71
N VAL A 296 -15.50 8.65 8.88
CA VAL A 296 -16.44 8.27 7.81
C VAL A 296 -17.16 9.47 7.19
N ALA A 297 -17.40 10.54 7.96
CA ALA A 297 -18.01 11.79 7.47
C ALA A 297 -17.17 12.50 6.39
N GLU A 298 -15.85 12.27 6.40
CA GLU A 298 -14.92 12.81 5.40
C GLU A 298 -14.66 11.82 4.25
N MET A 299 -15.26 10.64 4.30
CA MET A 299 -15.08 9.62 3.28
C MET A 299 -16.14 9.77 2.20
N THR A 300 -15.77 9.36 0.99
CA THR A 300 -16.72 9.14 -0.09
C THR A 300 -16.28 7.87 -0.78
N LEU A 301 -17.18 6.91 -0.91
CA LEU A 301 -16.94 5.68 -1.63
C LEU A 301 -17.71 5.70 -2.95
N GLU A 302 -17.16 5.06 -3.96
CA GLU A 302 -17.77 4.87 -5.27
C GLU A 302 -17.77 3.39 -5.62
N VAL A 303 -18.85 2.94 -6.25
CA VAL A 303 -18.91 1.63 -6.89
C VAL A 303 -18.68 1.80 -8.38
N TRP A 304 -17.64 1.15 -8.88
CA TRP A 304 -17.25 1.13 -10.29
C TRP A 304 -17.61 -0.22 -10.90
N LYS A 305 -18.36 -0.22 -12.00
CA LYS A 305 -18.61 -1.43 -12.80
C LYS A 305 -17.50 -1.54 -13.83
N CYS A 306 -16.62 -2.51 -13.67
CA CYS A 306 -15.40 -2.68 -14.49
C CYS A 306 -15.40 -4.02 -15.22
N GLY A 307 -14.80 -4.05 -16.41
CA GLY A 307 -14.49 -5.29 -17.13
C GLY A 307 -13.15 -5.89 -16.68
N GLY A 308 -13.07 -7.22 -16.70
CA GLY A 308 -11.80 -7.94 -16.65
C GLY A 308 -11.07 -7.94 -18.00
N GLY A 309 -9.77 -8.19 -17.96
CA GLY A 309 -8.86 -8.23 -19.10
C GLY A 309 -8.01 -6.98 -19.21
N LEU A 310 -7.02 -7.02 -20.12
CA LEU A 310 -6.29 -5.83 -20.53
C LEU A 310 -7.21 -4.92 -21.35
N ASN A 311 -7.24 -3.63 -21.02
CA ASN A 311 -7.88 -2.64 -21.89
C ASN A 311 -7.13 -2.66 -23.23
N LYS A 312 -7.83 -2.99 -24.32
CA LYS A 312 -7.33 -2.80 -25.68
C LYS A 312 -7.37 -1.32 -26.05
#